data_AF-A0A1F1JS08-F1
#
_entry.id   AF-A0A1F1JS08-F1
#
_cell.length_a   1.000
_cell.length_b   1.000
_cell.length_c   1.000
_cell.angle_alpha   90.00
_cell.angle_beta   90.00
_cell.angle_gamma   90.00
#
_symmetry.space_group_name_H-M   'P 1'
#
loop_
_entity.id
_entity.type
_entity.pdbx_description
1 polymer ?
#
loop_
_entity_poly.entity_id
_entity_poly.type
_entity_poly.pdbx_seq_one_letter_code
_entity_poly.pdbx_strand_id
1 'polypeptide(L)'
;MMVLVVTAAPSGLRGELTRWLMEIDSGVFVGNPSQRIREELWQRVQENIKEGRALMVYRSQGEQRLTVLTHRHHWEPTDFDGLTLMKRPLPDDRPGNPPSRRTGWSAARARQRGLRPGWRRGDPEPRN
;
A
#
# COMPACT_ATOMS: atom_id res chain seq x y z
N MET A 1 3.93 -24.86 6.78
CA MET A 1 3.60 -23.77 7.72
C MET A 1 3.66 -22.47 6.94
N MET A 2 2.71 -21.58 7.18
CA MET A 2 2.66 -20.24 6.61
C MET A 2 2.13 -19.22 7.64
N VAL A 3 2.53 -17.98 7.45
CA VAL A 3 2.01 -16.79 8.12
C VAL A 3 1.51 -15.85 7.03
N LEU A 4 0.31 -15.34 7.16
CA LEU A 4 -0.29 -14.37 6.25
C LEU A 4 -0.67 -13.13 7.05
N VAL A 5 -0.12 -11.98 6.68
CA VAL A 5 -0.43 -10.68 7.25
C VAL A 5 -1.22 -9.90 6.22
N VAL A 6 -2.36 -9.33 6.63
CA VAL A 6 -3.20 -8.45 5.81
C VAL A 6 -3.51 -7.18 6.56
N THR A 7 -3.50 -6.05 5.86
CA THR A 7 -3.82 -4.73 6.41
C THR A 7 -4.89 -4.07 5.54
N ALA A 8 -5.86 -3.41 6.17
CA ALA A 8 -7.01 -2.79 5.49
C ALA A 8 -7.81 -3.78 4.59
N ALA A 9 -7.83 -5.06 4.96
CA ALA A 9 -8.59 -6.08 4.26
C ALA A 9 -10.10 -5.97 4.56
N PRO A 10 -10.98 -6.16 3.55
CA PRO A 10 -12.43 -6.24 3.78
C PRO A 10 -12.81 -7.36 4.76
N SER A 11 -13.90 -7.18 5.51
CA SER A 11 -14.40 -8.19 6.47
C SER A 11 -14.70 -9.54 5.81
N GLY A 12 -15.22 -9.54 4.58
CA GLY A 12 -15.46 -10.76 3.80
C GLY A 12 -14.20 -11.58 3.55
N LEU A 13 -13.09 -10.92 3.17
CA LEU A 13 -11.80 -11.60 2.97
C LEU A 13 -11.26 -12.16 4.29
N ARG A 14 -11.35 -11.38 5.38
CA ARG A 14 -10.94 -11.84 6.72
C ARG A 14 -11.71 -13.11 7.13
N GLY A 15 -13.03 -13.12 7.00
CA GLY A 15 -13.86 -14.29 7.32
C GLY A 15 -13.62 -15.50 6.40
N GLU A 16 -13.24 -15.26 5.15
CA GLU A 16 -12.83 -16.34 4.25
C GLU A 16 -11.52 -16.99 4.68
N LEU A 17 -10.53 -16.20 5.11
CA LEU A 17 -9.22 -16.67 5.57
C LEU A 17 -9.32 -17.51 6.85
N THR A 18 -10.22 -17.16 7.78
CA THR A 18 -10.42 -17.92 9.02
C THR A 18 -10.96 -19.34 8.81
N ARG A 19 -11.49 -19.66 7.62
CA ARG A 19 -11.89 -21.03 7.26
C ARG A 19 -10.70 -21.98 7.11
N TRP A 20 -9.50 -21.44 6.86
CA TRP A 20 -8.30 -22.22 6.54
C TRP A 20 -7.15 -21.95 7.51
N LEU A 21 -7.11 -20.75 8.09
CA LEU A 21 -6.02 -20.27 8.93
C LEU A 21 -6.57 -19.78 10.28
N MET A 22 -5.74 -19.89 11.32
CA MET A 22 -6.04 -19.32 12.62
C MET A 22 -5.63 -17.85 12.66
N GLU A 23 -6.56 -16.94 12.92
CA GLU A 23 -6.24 -15.53 13.19
C GLU A 23 -5.70 -15.40 14.62
N ILE A 24 -4.43 -15.05 14.77
CA ILE A 24 -3.74 -14.96 16.08
C ILE A 24 -3.64 -13.51 16.59
N ASP A 25 -3.77 -12.55 15.69
CA ASP A 25 -3.85 -11.11 15.95
C ASP A 25 -4.60 -10.44 14.78
N SER A 26 -5.01 -9.18 14.91
CA SER A 26 -5.78 -8.48 13.89
C SER A 26 -5.04 -8.45 12.55
N GLY A 27 -5.55 -9.23 11.59
CA GLY A 27 -4.95 -9.34 10.26
C GLY A 27 -3.72 -10.25 10.20
N VAL A 28 -3.41 -11.02 11.24
CA VAL A 28 -2.30 -11.98 11.27
C VAL A 28 -2.85 -13.39 11.37
N PHE A 29 -2.62 -14.18 10.32
CA PHE A 29 -3.13 -15.54 10.16
C PHE A 29 -1.99 -16.55 10.10
N VAL A 30 -2.15 -17.68 10.78
CA VAL A 30 -1.16 -18.77 10.80
C VAL A 30 -1.83 -20.09 10.46
N GLY A 31 -1.13 -20.94 9.70
CA GLY A 31 -1.63 -22.29 9.41
C GLY A 31 -0.62 -23.16 8.67
N ASN A 32 -1.00 -24.42 8.45
CA ASN A 32 -0.19 -25.37 7.69
C ASN A 32 -0.96 -26.02 6.54
N PRO A 33 -1.57 -25.24 5.62
CA PRO A 33 -2.22 -25.80 4.45
C PRO A 33 -1.20 -26.43 3.48
N SER A 34 -1.69 -27.29 2.59
CA SER A 34 -0.90 -27.82 1.48
C SER A 34 -0.44 -26.70 0.54
N GLN A 35 0.55 -26.98 -0.30
CA GLN A 35 1.06 -26.02 -1.29
C GLN A 35 -0.07 -25.47 -2.18
N ARG A 36 -0.94 -26.35 -2.69
CA ARG A 36 -2.08 -25.97 -3.52
C ARG A 36 -3.00 -24.96 -2.81
N ILE A 37 -3.40 -25.27 -1.57
CA ILE A 37 -4.29 -24.41 -0.81
C ILE A 37 -3.61 -23.07 -0.49
N ARG A 38 -2.32 -23.07 -0.16
CA ARG A 38 -1.54 -21.84 0.04
C ARG A 38 -1.55 -20.95 -1.21
N GLU A 39 -1.34 -21.53 -2.39
CA GLU A 39 -1.34 -20.79 -3.66
C GLU A 39 -2.73 -20.22 -3.99
N GLU A 40 -3.79 -21.01 -3.80
CA GLU A 40 -5.17 -20.54 -3.95
C GLU A 40 -5.52 -19.41 -2.96
N LEU A 41 -5.12 -19.54 -1.68
CA LEU A 41 -5.29 -18.50 -0.68
C LEU A 41 -4.55 -17.21 -1.08
N TRP A 42 -3.33 -17.32 -1.61
CA TRP A 42 -2.58 -16.16 -2.07
C TRP A 42 -3.26 -15.45 -3.25
N GLN A 43 -3.76 -16.19 -4.23
CA GLN A 43 -4.50 -15.62 -5.35
C GLN A 43 -5.76 -14.87 -4.86
N ARG A 44 -6.56 -15.51 -4.00
CA ARG A 44 -7.77 -14.89 -3.44
C ARG A 44 -7.46 -13.60 -2.68
N VAL A 45 -6.37 -13.57 -1.91
CA VAL A 45 -5.94 -12.36 -1.21
C VAL A 45 -5.63 -11.25 -2.21
N GLN A 46 -4.84 -11.53 -3.25
CA GLN A 46 -4.48 -10.53 -4.25
C GLN A 46 -5.70 -9.96 -4.99
N GLU A 47 -6.71 -10.79 -5.26
CA GLU A 47 -7.94 -10.38 -5.94
C GLU A 47 -8.88 -9.56 -5.04
N ASN A 48 -8.99 -9.89 -3.76
CA ASN A 48 -10.06 -9.40 -2.89
C ASN A 48 -9.61 -8.35 -1.86
N ILE A 49 -8.31 -8.08 -1.72
CA ILE A 49 -7.80 -7.16 -0.69
C ILE A 49 -8.05 -5.68 -1.00
N LYS A 50 -8.55 -5.34 -2.20
CA LYS A 50 -8.83 -3.96 -2.64
C LYS A 50 -7.59 -3.06 -2.50
N GLU A 51 -7.68 -1.98 -1.72
CA GLU A 51 -6.59 -1.04 -1.43
C GLU A 51 -5.74 -1.48 -0.23
N GLY A 52 -6.02 -2.64 0.34
CA GLY A 52 -5.21 -3.22 1.40
C GLY A 52 -3.89 -3.80 0.90
N ARG A 53 -3.14 -4.35 1.84
CA ARG A 53 -1.77 -4.85 1.65
C ARG A 53 -1.66 -6.23 2.26
N ALA A 54 -0.89 -7.09 1.63
CA ALA A 54 -0.64 -8.43 2.15
C ALA A 54 0.85 -8.80 2.12
N LEU A 55 1.23 -9.65 3.07
CA LEU A 55 2.52 -10.31 3.13
C LEU A 55 2.28 -11.76 3.52
N MET A 56 2.82 -12.70 2.76
CA MET A 56 2.79 -14.14 3.08
C MET A 56 4.22 -14.62 3.29
N VAL A 57 4.46 -15.32 4.41
CA VAL A 57 5.68 -16.09 4.65
C VAL A 57 5.30 -17.56 4.66
N TYR A 58 6.07 -18.42 3.98
CA TYR A 58 5.85 -19.86 4.05
C TYR A 58 7.14 -20.64 3.98
N ARG A 59 7.11 -21.87 4.49
CA ARG A 59 8.25 -22.79 4.43
C ARG A 59 8.60 -23.15 2.99
N SER A 60 9.86 -22.95 2.61
CA SER A 60 10.40 -23.28 1.28
C SER A 60 11.69 -24.11 1.38
N GLN A 61 12.15 -24.59 0.23
CA GLN A 61 13.44 -25.25 0.10
C GLN A 61 14.49 -24.17 -0.19
N GLY A 62 15.50 -24.07 0.66
CA GLY A 62 16.51 -23.01 0.64
C GLY A 62 17.16 -22.89 2.01
N GLU A 63 18.25 -22.13 2.11
CA GLU A 63 19.01 -21.98 3.35
C GLU A 63 18.18 -21.36 4.48
N GLN A 64 17.45 -20.28 4.17
CA GLN A 64 16.59 -19.59 5.13
C GLN A 64 15.29 -20.36 5.47
N ARG A 65 15.00 -21.45 4.75
CA ARG A 65 13.79 -22.29 4.90
C ARG A 65 12.47 -21.53 4.79
N LEU A 66 12.49 -20.32 4.23
CA LEU A 66 11.33 -19.45 4.08
C LEU A 66 11.33 -18.75 2.73
N THR A 67 10.13 -18.43 2.25
CA THR A 67 9.89 -17.53 1.13
C THR A 67 8.88 -16.49 1.58
N VAL A 68 9.11 -15.24 1.16
CA VAL A 68 8.22 -14.12 1.42
C VAL A 68 7.59 -13.66 0.11
N LEU A 69 6.27 -13.49 0.11
CA LEU A 69 5.50 -12.88 -0.98
C LEU A 69 4.85 -11.61 -0.44
N THR A 70 4.77 -10.58 -1.28
CA THR A 70 4.19 -9.30 -0.90
C THR A 70 3.21 -8.81 -1.96
N HIS A 71 2.12 -8.18 -1.51
CA HIS A 71 1.14 -7.51 -2.37
C HIS A 71 0.92 -6.09 -1.85
N ARG A 72 1.30 -5.07 -2.65
CA ARG A 72 1.21 -3.64 -2.32
C ARG A 72 1.85 -3.26 -0.97
N HIS A 73 2.84 -4.05 -0.54
CA HIS A 73 3.53 -3.84 0.73
C HIS A 73 4.65 -2.80 0.55
N HIS A 74 4.98 -2.05 1.61
CA HIS A 74 6.06 -1.04 1.56
C HIS A 74 7.46 -1.65 1.55
N TRP A 75 7.58 -2.94 1.80
CA TRP A 75 8.84 -3.67 1.77
C TRP A 75 8.75 -4.73 0.70
N GLU A 76 9.82 -4.87 -0.07
CA GLU A 76 9.97 -5.83 -1.15
C GLU A 76 11.00 -6.90 -0.76
N PRO A 77 10.70 -8.20 -0.89
CA PRO A 77 11.70 -9.25 -0.80
C PRO A 77 12.72 -9.07 -1.94
N THR A 78 14.01 -9.05 -1.62
CA THR A 78 15.11 -8.82 -2.57
C THR A 78 16.21 -9.83 -2.31
N ASP A 79 16.77 -10.41 -3.38
CA ASP A 79 17.95 -11.27 -3.30
C ASP A 79 19.21 -10.44 -3.00
N PHE A 80 19.98 -10.90 -2.03
CA PHE A 80 21.31 -10.38 -1.73
C PHE A 80 22.24 -11.56 -1.46
N ASP A 81 23.02 -11.91 -2.47
CA ASP A 81 23.99 -13.02 -2.42
C ASP A 81 23.33 -14.36 -2.04
N GLY A 82 22.17 -14.65 -2.64
CA GLY A 82 21.41 -15.88 -2.37
C GLY A 82 20.57 -15.86 -1.09
N LEU A 83 20.65 -14.80 -0.28
CA LEU A 83 19.77 -14.58 0.87
C LEU A 83 18.60 -13.68 0.46
N THR A 84 17.38 -14.04 0.83
CA THR A 84 16.23 -13.14 0.69
C THR A 84 16.21 -12.18 1.88
N LEU A 85 16.34 -10.88 1.59
CA LEU A 85 16.22 -9.79 2.56
C LEU A 85 14.97 -8.95 2.26
N MET A 86 14.54 -8.15 3.24
CA MET A 86 13.43 -7.20 3.05
C MET A 86 14.01 -5.81 2.81
N LYS A 87 13.80 -5.26 1.61
CA LYS A 87 14.24 -3.92 1.25
C LYS A 87 13.07 -2.94 1.38
N ARG A 88 13.34 -1.78 1.97
CA ARG A 88 12.42 -0.64 1.97
C ARG A 88 12.87 0.36 0.89
N PRO A 89 12.14 0.52 -0.22
CA PRO A 89 12.47 1.54 -1.20
C PRO A 89 12.37 2.93 -0.55
N LEU A 90 13.38 3.76 -0.82
CA LEU A 90 13.31 5.19 -0.52
C LEU A 90 12.23 5.81 -1.41
N PRO A 91 11.48 6.81 -0.92
CA PRO A 91 10.69 7.67 -1.78
C PRO A 91 11.59 8.19 -2.91
N ASP A 92 11.07 8.17 -4.14
CA ASP A 92 11.84 8.59 -5.31
C ASP A 92 12.09 10.11 -5.24
N ASP A 93 13.17 10.54 -4.58
CA ASP A 93 13.66 11.92 -4.55
C ASP A 93 14.36 12.31 -5.87
N ARG A 94 13.92 11.74 -7.00
CA ARG A 94 14.40 12.16 -8.31
C ARG A 94 13.90 13.58 -8.57
N PRO A 95 14.78 14.57 -8.85
CA PRO A 95 14.36 15.90 -9.25
C PRO A 95 13.70 15.82 -10.62
N GLY A 96 12.38 15.61 -10.66
CA GLY A 96 11.63 15.49 -11.91
C GLY A 96 10.19 14.99 -11.78
N ASN A 97 9.83 14.29 -10.70
CA ASN A 97 8.44 13.87 -10.47
C ASN A 97 7.92 14.45 -9.15
N PRO A 98 7.45 15.71 -9.12
CA PRO A 98 6.81 16.22 -7.92
C PRO A 98 5.62 15.31 -7.59
N PRO A 99 5.43 14.89 -6.33
CA PRO A 99 4.23 14.17 -5.94
C PRO A 99 3.04 15.00 -6.41
N SER A 100 2.09 14.39 -7.12
CA SER A 100 0.89 15.07 -7.61
C SER A 100 0.04 15.46 -6.40
N ARG A 101 0.42 16.55 -5.74
CA ARG A 101 -0.38 17.20 -4.72
C ARG A 101 -1.64 17.63 -5.46
N ARG A 102 -2.74 16.87 -5.30
CA ARG A 102 -4.08 17.30 -5.68
C ARG A 102 -4.42 18.50 -4.80
N THR A 103 -3.92 19.67 -5.15
CA THR A 103 -4.26 20.92 -4.48
C THR A 103 -5.67 21.31 -4.90
N GLY A 104 -6.67 20.75 -4.22
CA GLY A 104 -8.07 21.21 -4.32
C GLY A 104 -8.22 22.66 -3.85
N TRP A 105 -7.29 23.15 -3.02
CA TRP A 105 -7.27 24.53 -2.53
C TRP A 105 -6.97 25.56 -3.63
N SER A 106 -6.19 25.20 -4.65
CA SER A 106 -5.76 26.14 -5.70
C SER A 106 -6.91 26.55 -6.60
N ALA A 107 -7.79 25.62 -6.98
CA ALA A 107 -8.96 25.89 -7.80
C ALA A 107 -10.01 26.74 -7.05
N ALA A 108 -10.25 26.45 -5.77
CA ALA A 108 -11.15 27.24 -4.94
C ALA A 108 -10.64 28.67 -4.70
N ARG A 109 -9.33 28.85 -4.44
CA ARG A 109 -8.71 30.19 -4.32
C ARG A 109 -8.73 30.97 -5.63
N ALA A 110 -8.52 30.32 -6.77
CA ALA A 110 -8.60 30.97 -8.08
C ALA A 110 -10.02 31.50 -8.35
N ARG A 111 -11.05 30.71 -8.04
CA ARG A 111 -12.46 31.13 -8.12
C ARG A 111 -12.78 32.31 -7.19
N GLN A 112 -12.25 32.29 -5.96
CA GLN A 112 -12.41 33.42 -5.03
C GLN A 112 -11.72 34.70 -5.51
N ARG A 113 -10.59 34.61 -6.23
CA ARG A 113 -9.95 35.80 -6.83
C ARG A 113 -10.79 36.41 -7.95
N GLY A 114 -11.45 35.59 -8.76
CA GLY A 114 -12.36 36.05 -9.82
C GLY A 114 -13.62 36.76 -9.31
N LEU A 115 -14.00 36.50 -8.06
CA LEU A 115 -15.18 37.10 -7.40
C LEU A 115 -14.85 38.34 -6.56
N ARG A 116 -13.60 38.85 -6.60
CA ARG A 116 -13.21 40.05 -5.83
C ARG A 116 -13.75 41.34 -6.49
N PRO A 117 -14.52 42.17 -5.78
CA PRO A 117 -14.99 43.46 -6.29
C PRO A 117 -13.85 44.39 -6.68
N GLY A 118 -14.06 45.20 -7.72
CA GLY A 118 -13.04 46.06 -8.34
C GLY A 118 -12.31 47.02 -7.39
N TRP A 119 -12.97 47.46 -6.31
CA TRP A 119 -12.42 48.36 -5.28
C TRP A 119 -11.21 47.80 -4.50
N ARG A 120 -10.87 46.51 -4.65
CA ARG A 120 -9.66 45.89 -4.08
C ARG A 120 -8.51 45.71 -5.07
N ARG A 121 -8.70 46.04 -6.35
CA ARG A 121 -7.58 46.24 -7.29
C ARG A 121 -7.09 47.66 -7.01
N GLY A 122 -5.95 47.78 -6.36
CA GLY A 122 -5.32 49.08 -6.14
C GLY A 122 -4.88 49.63 -7.49
N ASP A 123 -5.76 50.40 -8.13
CA ASP A 123 -5.40 51.25 -9.25
C ASP A 123 -4.64 52.45 -8.67
N PRO A 124 -3.46 52.82 -9.21
CA PRO A 124 -2.69 53.93 -8.68
C PRO A 124 -3.43 55.26 -8.90
N GLU A 125 -3.56 56.07 -7.84
CA GLU A 125 -4.14 57.41 -7.90
C GLU A 125 -3.40 58.27 -8.95
N PRO A 126 -4.14 59.08 -9.76
CA PRO A 126 -3.50 59.99 -10.70
C PRO A 126 -2.77 61.09 -9.92
N ARG A 127 -1.45 61.18 -10.15
CA ARG A 127 -0.63 62.29 -9.66
C ARG A 127 -1.01 63.56 -10.42
N ASN A 128 -1.28 64.61 -9.65
CA ASN A 128 -1.51 65.98 -10.13
C ASN A 128 -0.22 66.62 -10.64
#